data_AF-A0A8S3JLA5-F1
#
_entry.id   AF-A0A8S3JLA5-F1
#
_cell.length_a   1.000
_cell.length_b   1.000
_cell.length_c   1.000
_cell.angle_alpha   90.00
_cell.angle_beta   90.00
_cell.angle_gamma   90.00
#
_symmetry.space_group_name_H-M   'P 1'
#
loop_
_entity.id
_entity.type
_entity.pdbx_description
1 polymer ?
#
loop_
_entity_poly.entity_id
_entity_poly.type
_entity_poly.pdbx_seq_one_letter_code
_entity_poly.pdbx_strand_id
1 'polypeptide(L)'
;HLLLSCDEIIIKQTTFDETYNDVRKSIESLHEKYQSSLELDSGVAELSALLSECDSLRDRLDFMTSSYNTIDTQLRTRRSSMTTTTTTTTSPTSNNNSLLLSPSVHNHTMKAMLQQTKDEFNRLVQTLRSSKQTIESKQQRLQTLNKQLNDIEHEYELIIVKTKLP
;
A
#
# COMPACT_ATOMS: atom_id res chain seq x y z
N HIS A 1 -25.48 -48.15 42.03
CA HIS A 1 -25.02 -47.20 41.01
C HIS A 1 -24.21 -46.13 41.72
N LEU A 2 -23.01 -45.85 41.19
CA LEU A 2 -21.83 -45.25 41.82
C LEU A 2 -22.08 -44.00 42.69
N LEU A 3 -21.65 -44.06 43.95
CA LEU A 3 -21.11 -42.90 44.67
C LEU A 3 -19.66 -42.77 44.23
N LEU A 4 -19.35 -41.79 43.38
CA LEU A 4 -17.96 -41.42 43.15
C LEU A 4 -17.34 -40.96 44.47
N SER A 5 -16.10 -41.38 44.72
CA SER A 5 -15.30 -40.85 45.82
C SER A 5 -15.15 -39.32 45.65
N CYS A 6 -15.11 -38.56 46.74
CA CYS A 6 -14.85 -37.11 46.69
C CYS A 6 -13.58 -36.79 45.89
N ASP A 7 -12.54 -37.64 45.96
CA ASP A 7 -11.30 -37.46 45.20
C ASP A 7 -11.53 -37.59 43.70
N GLU A 8 -12.41 -38.51 43.30
CA GLU A 8 -12.75 -38.77 41.90
C GLU A 8 -13.61 -37.64 41.31
N ILE A 9 -14.41 -36.97 42.14
CA ILE A 9 -15.15 -35.74 41.78
C ILE A 9 -14.20 -34.57 41.62
N ILE A 10 -13.24 -34.40 42.55
CA ILE A 10 -12.25 -33.31 42.50
C ILE A 10 -11.41 -33.42 41.23
N ILE A 11 -10.87 -34.61 40.92
CA ILE A 11 -10.06 -34.83 39.71
C ILE A 11 -10.87 -34.49 38.44
N LYS A 12 -12.11 -34.98 38.33
CA LYS A 12 -12.96 -34.70 37.15
C LYS A 12 -13.28 -33.22 37.01
N GLN A 13 -13.51 -32.51 38.11
CA GLN A 13 -13.75 -31.07 38.09
C GLN A 13 -12.49 -30.31 37.65
N THR A 14 -11.31 -30.66 38.17
CA THR A 14 -10.06 -30.00 37.78
C THR A 14 -9.74 -30.22 36.30
N THR A 15 -9.90 -31.44 35.79
CA THR A 15 -9.70 -31.74 34.35
C THR A 15 -10.69 -30.97 33.47
N PHE A 16 -11.95 -30.83 33.92
CA PHE A 16 -12.93 -30.02 33.21
C PHE A 16 -12.54 -28.53 33.18
N ASP A 17 -12.12 -27.97 34.31
CA ASP A 17 -11.73 -26.56 34.40
C ASP A 17 -10.47 -26.26 33.55
N GLU A 18 -9.50 -27.18 33.51
CA GLU A 18 -8.34 -27.10 32.61
C GLU A 18 -8.76 -27.10 31.14
N THR A 19 -9.57 -28.09 30.74
CA THR A 19 -10.07 -28.21 29.37
C THR A 19 -10.89 -26.98 28.96
N TYR A 20 -11.74 -26.47 29.86
CA TYR A 20 -12.53 -25.27 29.62
C TYR A 20 -11.65 -24.04 29.39
N ASN A 21 -10.60 -23.86 30.20
CA ASN A 21 -9.66 -22.75 30.05
C ASN A 21 -8.87 -22.84 28.74
N ASP A 22 -8.47 -24.04 28.31
CA ASP A 22 -7.77 -24.24 27.04
C ASP A 22 -8.67 -23.95 25.84
N VAL A 23 -9.92 -24.45 25.86
CA VAL A 23 -10.93 -24.12 24.84
C VAL A 23 -11.19 -22.61 24.78
N ARG A 24 -11.30 -21.94 25.94
CA ARG A 24 -11.48 -20.49 26.00
C ARG A 24 -10.32 -19.73 25.35
N LYS A 25 -9.07 -20.08 25.68
CA LYS A 25 -7.88 -19.48 25.04
C LYS A 25 -7.84 -19.73 23.54
N SER A 26 -8.27 -20.91 23.10
CA SER A 26 -8.37 -21.27 21.69
C SER A 26 -9.35 -20.38 20.94
N ILE A 27 -10.52 -20.13 21.53
CA ILE A 27 -11.55 -19.24 20.99
C ILE A 27 -11.03 -17.79 20.92
N GLU A 28 -10.36 -17.31 21.97
CA GLU A 28 -9.75 -15.97 22.02
C GLU A 28 -8.67 -15.82 20.91
N SER A 29 -7.81 -16.84 20.73
CA SER A 29 -6.80 -16.86 19.66
C SER A 29 -7.43 -16.88 18.25
N LEU A 30 -8.48 -17.67 18.05
CA LEU A 30 -9.22 -17.71 16.78
C LEU A 30 -9.86 -16.35 16.47
N HIS A 31 -10.41 -15.68 17.47
CA HIS A 31 -10.97 -14.33 17.33
C HIS A 31 -9.89 -13.32 16.92
N GLU A 32 -8.73 -13.34 17.58
CA GLU A 32 -7.61 -12.45 17.23
C GLU A 32 -7.11 -12.70 15.80
N LYS A 33 -7.04 -13.97 15.37
CA LYS A 33 -6.71 -14.34 13.99
C LYS A 33 -7.72 -13.81 12.99
N TYR A 34 -9.02 -13.92 13.29
CA TYR A 34 -10.08 -13.41 12.43
C TYR A 34 -9.99 -11.87 12.27
N GLN A 35 -9.78 -11.13 13.37
CA GLN A 35 -9.59 -9.68 13.32
C GLN A 35 -8.34 -9.29 12.52
N SER A 36 -7.22 -9.99 12.76
CA SER A 36 -5.97 -9.74 12.02
C SER A 36 -6.12 -10.01 10.51
N SER A 37 -6.94 -11.01 10.13
CA SER A 37 -7.25 -11.30 8.73
C SER A 37 -8.08 -10.19 8.09
N LEU A 38 -9.13 -9.71 8.76
CA LEU A 38 -9.95 -8.59 8.26
C LEU A 38 -9.11 -7.32 8.05
N GLU A 39 -8.23 -7.04 8.99
CA GLU A 39 -7.31 -5.91 8.89
C GLU A 39 -6.30 -6.06 7.74
N LEU A 40 -5.88 -7.28 7.43
CA LEU A 40 -5.00 -7.56 6.30
C LEU A 40 -5.75 -7.34 4.98
N ASP A 41 -6.98 -7.86 4.85
CA ASP A 41 -7.80 -7.68 3.65
C ASP A 41 -8.07 -6.19 3.37
N SER A 42 -8.37 -5.43 4.43
CA SER A 42 -8.51 -3.96 4.36
C SER A 42 -7.22 -3.29 3.88
N GLY A 43 -6.07 -3.66 4.47
CA GLY A 43 -4.77 -3.12 4.05
C GLY A 43 -4.42 -3.45 2.60
N VAL A 44 -4.72 -4.67 2.13
CA VAL A 44 -4.48 -5.09 0.73
C VAL A 44 -5.35 -4.28 -0.23
N ALA A 45 -6.61 -4.01 0.11
CA ALA A 45 -7.48 -3.16 -0.69
C ALA A 45 -6.95 -1.73 -0.78
N GLU A 46 -6.50 -1.17 0.34
CA GLU A 46 -5.91 0.17 0.41
C GLU A 46 -4.61 0.28 -0.42
N LEU A 47 -3.75 -0.73 -0.36
CA LEU A 47 -2.51 -0.80 -1.14
C LEU A 47 -2.80 -0.93 -2.64
N SER A 48 -3.86 -1.67 -3.01
CA SER A 48 -4.30 -1.79 -4.41
C SER A 48 -4.81 -0.45 -4.96
N ALA A 49 -5.57 0.31 -4.16
CA ALA A 49 -6.01 1.66 -4.52
C ALA A 49 -4.82 2.61 -4.71
N LEU A 50 -3.87 2.61 -3.76
CA LEU A 50 -2.64 3.41 -3.85
C LEU A 50 -1.79 3.06 -5.07
N LEU A 51 -1.70 1.78 -5.44
CA LEU A 51 -1.01 1.33 -6.65
C LEU A 51 -1.67 1.89 -7.92
N SER A 52 -3.02 1.85 -7.98
CA SER A 52 -3.77 2.41 -9.09
C SER A 52 -3.56 3.94 -9.22
N GLU A 53 -3.50 4.66 -8.10
CA GLU A 53 -3.17 6.09 -8.09
C GLU A 53 -1.73 6.35 -8.56
N CYS A 54 -0.79 5.49 -8.16
CA CYS A 54 0.61 5.56 -8.60
C CYS A 54 0.75 5.39 -10.12
N ASP A 55 0.02 4.45 -10.71
CA ASP A 55 0.03 4.24 -12.15
C ASP A 55 -0.62 5.42 -12.89
N SER A 56 -1.73 5.97 -12.39
CA SER A 56 -2.34 7.18 -12.96
C SER A 56 -1.41 8.40 -12.94
N LEU A 57 -0.67 8.60 -11.84
CA LEU A 57 0.32 9.66 -11.73
C LEU A 57 1.50 9.44 -12.67
N ARG A 58 1.93 8.19 -12.87
CA ARG A 58 2.98 7.84 -13.83
C ARG A 58 2.56 8.20 -15.25
N ASP A 59 1.36 7.79 -15.67
CA ASP A 59 0.82 8.10 -17.00
C ASP A 59 0.74 9.62 -17.24
N ARG A 60 0.30 10.36 -16.21
CA ARG A 60 0.24 11.82 -16.27
C ARG A 60 1.62 12.46 -16.37
N LEU A 61 2.62 11.94 -15.66
CA LEU A 61 4.00 12.41 -15.75
C LEU A 61 4.61 12.15 -17.14
N ASP A 62 4.36 10.98 -17.71
CA ASP A 62 4.83 10.61 -19.05
C ASP A 62 4.20 11.49 -20.13
N PHE A 63 2.90 11.76 -20.02
CA PHE A 63 2.19 12.69 -20.89
C PHE A 63 2.77 14.11 -20.81
N MET A 64 2.93 14.65 -19.60
CA MET A 64 3.46 15.99 -19.40
C MET A 64 4.91 16.12 -19.87
N THR A 65 5.73 15.09 -19.64
CA THR A 65 7.12 15.04 -20.11
C THR A 65 7.16 15.08 -21.65
N SER A 66 6.31 14.29 -22.31
CA SER A 66 6.20 14.27 -23.77
C SER A 66 5.74 15.61 -24.34
N SER A 67 4.76 16.25 -23.69
CA SER A 67 4.26 17.57 -24.08
C SER A 67 5.33 18.65 -23.92
N TYR A 68 6.04 18.67 -22.79
CA TYR A 68 7.15 19.58 -22.54
C TYR A 68 8.24 19.45 -23.61
N ASN A 69 8.68 18.22 -23.91
CA ASN A 69 9.71 17.97 -24.91
C ASN A 69 9.31 18.44 -26.31
N THR A 70 8.03 18.27 -26.67
CA THR A 70 7.49 18.74 -27.95
C THR A 70 7.56 20.26 -28.05
N ILE A 71 7.09 20.97 -27.02
CA ILE A 71 7.11 22.43 -26.98
C ILE A 71 8.54 22.96 -26.96
N ASP A 72 9.43 22.37 -26.17
CA ASP A 72 10.84 22.76 -26.09
C ASP A 72 11.54 22.60 -27.45
N THR A 73 11.27 21.50 -28.15
CA THR A 73 11.77 21.26 -29.51
C THR A 73 11.25 22.31 -30.49
N GLN A 74 9.94 22.60 -30.48
CA GLN A 74 9.35 23.64 -31.33
C GLN A 74 9.97 25.01 -31.06
N LEU A 75 10.20 25.38 -29.80
CA LEU A 75 10.82 26.65 -29.44
C LEU A 75 12.29 26.72 -29.87
N ARG A 76 13.05 25.63 -29.74
CA ARG A 76 14.42 25.55 -30.26
C ARG A 76 14.47 25.68 -31.78
N THR A 77 13.60 24.98 -32.49
CA THR A 77 13.49 25.08 -33.96
C THR A 77 13.14 26.51 -34.38
N ARG A 78 12.15 27.14 -33.73
CA ARG A 78 11.73 28.52 -34.02
C ARG A 78 12.83 29.54 -33.71
N ARG A 79 13.61 29.33 -32.64
CA ARG A 79 14.77 30.17 -32.33
C ARG A 79 15.86 30.03 -33.40
N SER A 80 16.13 28.80 -33.83
CA SER A 80 17.17 28.50 -34.83
C SER A 80 16.81 29.08 -36.20
N SER A 81 15.53 29.01 -36.60
CA SER A 81 15.06 29.60 -37.87
C SER A 81 15.03 31.13 -37.83
N MET A 82 14.84 31.73 -36.67
CA MET A 82 14.86 33.19 -36.49
C MET A 82 16.27 33.79 -36.56
N THR A 83 17.30 33.05 -36.12
CA THR A 83 18.71 33.46 -36.29
C THR A 83 19.22 33.36 -37.74
N THR A 84 18.63 32.51 -38.59
CA THR A 84 19.00 32.44 -40.01
C THR A 84 18.43 33.60 -40.84
N THR A 85 17.30 34.19 -40.46
CA THR A 85 16.65 35.26 -41.23
C THR A 85 17.26 36.64 -41.00
N THR A 86 18.12 36.83 -39.99
CA THR A 86 18.66 38.15 -39.62
C THR A 86 19.90 38.59 -40.41
N THR A 87 20.40 37.77 -41.35
CA THR A 87 21.64 38.10 -42.11
C THR A 87 21.39 38.83 -43.44
N THR A 88 20.14 39.02 -43.85
CA THR A 88 19.80 39.77 -45.07
C THR A 88 18.45 40.44 -44.90
N THR A 89 18.44 41.68 -44.42
CA THR A 89 17.69 42.81 -45.01
C THR A 89 17.76 44.01 -44.08
N THR A 90 18.32 45.09 -44.60
CA THR A 90 18.23 46.45 -44.09
C THR A 90 16.80 46.99 -44.20
N SER A 91 16.35 47.63 -43.12
CA SER A 91 15.33 48.69 -43.00
C SER A 91 13.93 48.34 -42.43
N PRO A 92 13.33 49.27 -41.67
CA PRO A 92 12.34 48.98 -40.63
C PRO A 92 10.94 49.49 -40.96
N THR A 93 9.91 48.78 -40.50
CA THR A 93 8.65 49.29 -39.91
C THR A 93 7.58 48.21 -40.00
N SER A 94 7.01 47.83 -38.87
CA SER A 94 5.55 47.89 -38.65
C SER A 94 5.20 47.17 -37.36
N ASN A 95 4.49 47.93 -36.53
CA ASN A 95 3.94 47.53 -35.26
C ASN A 95 3.00 46.35 -35.44
N ASN A 96 3.17 45.30 -34.63
CA ASN A 96 2.08 44.40 -34.30
C ASN A 96 2.18 44.04 -32.82
N ASN A 97 1.26 44.64 -32.05
CA ASN A 97 0.82 44.16 -30.76
C ASN A 97 0.29 42.73 -30.93
N SER A 98 1.18 41.74 -30.88
CA SER A 98 0.76 40.39 -30.56
C SER A 98 1.07 40.19 -29.10
N LEU A 99 0.01 40.17 -28.30
CA LEU A 99 -0.04 39.73 -26.92
C LEU A 99 0.33 38.23 -26.88
N LEU A 100 1.54 37.89 -27.34
CA LEU A 100 2.14 36.58 -27.21
C LEU A 100 2.51 36.49 -25.73
N LEU A 101 1.70 35.80 -24.94
CA LEU A 101 2.18 35.27 -23.67
C LEU A 101 3.53 34.61 -23.96
N SER A 102 4.59 35.18 -23.38
CA SER A 102 5.95 34.81 -23.70
C SER A 102 6.11 33.30 -23.55
N PRO A 103 6.61 32.58 -24.57
CA PRO A 103 6.89 31.15 -24.47
C PRO A 103 7.77 30.77 -23.27
N SER A 104 8.52 31.75 -22.73
CA SER A 104 9.28 31.64 -21.48
C SER A 104 8.40 31.39 -20.25
N VAL A 105 7.25 32.07 -20.14
CA VAL A 105 6.32 31.93 -19.02
C VAL A 105 5.63 30.57 -19.09
N HIS A 106 5.19 30.15 -20.29
CA HIS A 106 4.58 28.84 -20.50
C HIS A 106 5.55 27.68 -20.18
N ASN A 107 6.83 27.81 -20.55
CA ASN A 107 7.85 26.82 -20.21
C ASN A 107 8.13 26.74 -18.70
N HIS A 108 8.18 27.88 -17.99
CA HIS A 108 8.34 27.90 -16.53
C HIS A 108 7.14 27.27 -15.81
N THR A 109 5.91 27.60 -16.23
CA THR A 109 4.69 27.01 -15.65
C THR A 109 4.66 25.49 -15.84
N MET A 110 4.98 24.99 -17.04
CA MET A 110 5.03 23.55 -17.28
C MET A 110 6.11 22.84 -16.45
N LYS A 111 7.30 23.45 -16.28
CA LYS A 111 8.34 22.91 -15.40
C LYS A 111 7.88 22.83 -13.95
N ALA A 112 7.22 23.87 -13.45
CA ALA A 112 6.68 23.89 -12.10
C ALA A 112 5.63 22.80 -11.90
N MET A 113 4.71 22.62 -12.86
CA MET A 113 3.72 21.55 -12.81
C MET A 113 4.38 20.16 -12.86
N LEU A 114 5.39 19.96 -13.70
CA LEU A 114 6.11 18.68 -13.82
C LEU A 114 6.82 18.34 -12.49
N GLN A 115 7.44 19.33 -11.87
CA GLN A 115 8.09 19.18 -10.57
C GLN A 115 7.07 18.86 -9.48
N GLN A 116 5.93 19.55 -9.45
CA GLN A 116 4.85 19.25 -8.51
C GLN A 116 4.35 17.80 -8.66
N THR A 117 4.08 17.34 -9.89
CA THR A 117 3.63 15.97 -10.15
C THR A 117 4.69 14.94 -9.72
N LYS A 118 5.98 15.24 -9.92
CA LYS A 118 7.08 14.41 -9.44
C LYS A 118 7.11 14.32 -7.91
N ASP A 119 6.88 15.43 -7.22
CA ASP A 119 6.87 15.48 -5.76
C ASP A 119 5.66 14.72 -5.18
N GLU A 120 4.48 14.86 -5.80
CA GLU A 120 3.28 14.08 -5.48
C GLU A 120 3.52 12.58 -5.68
N PHE A 121 4.11 12.18 -6.80
CA PHE A 121 4.48 10.78 -7.07
C PHE A 121 5.44 10.23 -6.01
N ASN A 122 6.50 10.99 -5.66
CA ASN A 122 7.46 10.57 -4.64
C ASN A 122 6.81 10.41 -3.26
N ARG A 123 5.86 11.31 -2.92
CA ARG A 123 5.09 11.21 -1.68
C ARG A 123 4.23 9.96 -1.67
N LEU A 124 3.57 9.64 -2.78
CA LEU A 124 2.75 8.44 -2.89
C LEU A 124 3.58 7.17 -2.76
N VAL A 125 4.76 7.11 -3.41
CA VAL A 125 5.72 5.99 -3.29
C VAL A 125 6.18 5.78 -1.84
N GLN A 126 6.40 6.88 -1.09
CA GLN A 126 6.71 6.83 0.34
C GLN A 126 5.56 6.21 1.13
N THR A 127 4.32 6.68 0.94
CA THR A 127 3.12 6.10 1.56
C THR A 127 2.99 4.61 1.25
N LEU A 128 3.23 4.22 0.00
CA LEU A 128 3.13 2.85 -0.48
C LEU A 128 4.16 1.92 0.19
N ARG A 129 5.38 2.40 0.42
CA ARG A 129 6.40 1.66 1.22
C ARG A 129 5.95 1.46 2.66
N SER A 130 5.44 2.49 3.31
CA SER A 130 4.98 2.42 4.70
C SER A 130 3.79 1.46 4.84
N SER A 131 2.84 1.51 3.90
CA SER A 131 1.71 0.58 3.84
C SER A 131 2.18 -0.86 3.63
N LYS A 132 3.12 -1.10 2.70
CA LYS A 132 3.73 -2.42 2.49
C LYS A 132 4.36 -2.98 3.77
N GLN A 133 5.16 -2.18 4.48
CA GLN A 133 5.80 -2.62 5.73
C GLN A 133 4.78 -2.97 6.82
N THR A 134 3.66 -2.23 6.86
CA THR A 134 2.55 -2.51 7.78
C THR A 134 1.90 -3.85 7.44
N ILE A 135 1.64 -4.14 6.16
CA ILE A 135 1.10 -5.42 5.70
C ILE A 135 2.04 -6.58 6.04
N GLU A 136 3.35 -6.43 5.78
CA GLU A 136 4.35 -7.46 6.09
C GLU A 136 4.36 -7.79 7.59
N SER A 137 4.25 -6.77 8.45
CA SER A 137 4.16 -6.95 9.91
C SER A 137 2.88 -7.71 10.31
N LYS A 138 1.74 -7.38 9.70
CA LYS A 138 0.47 -8.09 9.93
C LYS A 138 0.52 -9.55 9.45
N GLN A 139 1.16 -9.82 8.31
CA GLN A 139 1.36 -11.18 7.81
C GLN A 139 2.21 -12.03 8.77
N GLN A 140 3.28 -11.47 9.34
CA GLN A 140 4.08 -12.17 10.36
C GLN A 140 3.26 -12.48 11.63
N ARG A 141 2.41 -11.56 12.07
CA ARG A 141 1.50 -11.79 13.20
C ARG A 141 0.54 -12.94 12.91
N LEU A 142 -0.06 -12.98 11.71
CA LEU A 142 -0.95 -14.07 11.28
C LEU A 142 -0.24 -15.42 11.23
N GLN A 143 1.01 -15.48 10.75
CA GLN A 143 1.80 -16.72 10.78
C GLN A 143 2.04 -17.22 12.21
N THR A 144 2.31 -16.30 13.14
CA THR A 144 2.49 -16.63 14.56
C THR A 144 1.20 -17.18 15.17
N LEU A 145 0.06 -16.53 14.92
CA LEU A 145 -1.26 -16.98 15.39
C LEU A 145 -1.63 -18.35 14.78
N ASN A 146 -1.30 -18.59 13.52
CA ASN A 146 -1.51 -19.90 12.88
C ASN A 146 -0.73 -21.02 13.58
N LYS A 147 0.51 -20.75 13.95
CA LYS A 147 1.32 -21.71 14.69
C LYS A 147 0.70 -22.01 16.06
N GLN A 148 0.30 -20.97 16.80
CA GLN A 148 -0.35 -21.13 18.11
C GLN A 148 -1.64 -21.96 18.01
N LEU A 149 -2.44 -21.75 16.97
CA LEU A 149 -3.65 -22.54 16.74
C LEU A 149 -3.32 -24.02 16.47
N ASN A 150 -2.32 -24.31 15.62
CA ASN A 150 -1.88 -25.67 15.37
C ASN A 150 -1.34 -26.36 16.63
N ASP A 151 -0.58 -25.63 17.47
CA ASP A 151 -0.05 -26.14 18.74
C ASP A 151 -1.20 -26.53 19.69
N ILE A 152 -2.23 -25.68 19.76
CA ILE A 152 -3.46 -25.91 20.53
C ILE A 152 -4.25 -27.11 19.99
N GLU A 153 -4.44 -27.21 18.66
CA GLU A 153 -5.13 -28.34 18.03
C GLU A 153 -4.44 -29.66 18.37
N HIS A 154 -3.10 -29.67 18.34
CA HIS A 154 -2.30 -30.84 18.73
C HIS A 154 -2.45 -31.20 20.21
N GLU A 155 -2.44 -30.20 21.11
CA GLU A 155 -2.71 -30.43 22.53
C GLU A 155 -4.12 -31.01 22.77
N TYR A 156 -5.12 -30.52 22.04
CA TYR A 156 -6.50 -31.03 22.13
C TYR A 156 -6.61 -32.49 21.65
N GLU A 157 -5.95 -32.85 20.54
CA GLU A 157 -5.85 -34.25 20.09
C GLU A 157 -5.21 -35.15 21.14
N LEU A 158 -4.12 -34.69 21.78
CA LEU A 158 -3.45 -35.42 22.87
C LEU A 158 -4.38 -35.62 24.07
N ILE A 159 -5.15 -34.62 24.46
CA ILE A 159 -6.13 -34.72 25.56
C ILE A 159 -7.23 -35.73 25.19
N ILE A 160 -7.76 -35.69 23.96
CA ILE A 160 -8.76 -36.66 23.49
C ILE A 160 -8.20 -38.09 23.55
N VAL A 161 -6.96 -38.31 23.11
CA VAL A 161 -6.34 -39.65 23.15
C VAL A 161 -6.14 -40.11 24.58
N LYS A 162 -5.66 -39.24 25.47
CA LYS A 162 -5.45 -39.56 26.90
C LYS A 162 -6.76 -39.85 27.64
N THR A 163 -7.84 -39.14 27.31
CA THR A 163 -9.17 -39.33 27.94
C THR A 163 -9.96 -40.50 27.35
N LYS A 164 -9.52 -41.06 26.22
CA LYS A 164 -10.06 -42.29 25.61
C LYS A 164 -9.30 -43.57 26.00
N LEU A 165 -8.31 -43.52 26.89
CA LEU A 165 -7.71 -44.76 27.43
C LEU A 165 -8.73 -45.48 28.35
N PRO A 166 -9.02 -46.77 28.11
CA PRO A 166 -9.89 -47.58 28.96
C PRO A 166 -9.29 -47.86 30.35
#